data_AF-A0A8X7SDF6-F1
#
_entry.id   AF-A0A8X7SDF6-F1
#
_cell.length_a   1.000
_cell.length_b   1.000
_cell.length_c   1.000
_cell.angle_alpha   90.00
_cell.angle_beta   90.00
_cell.angle_gamma   90.00
#
_symmetry.space_group_name_H-M   'P 1'
#
loop_
_entity.id
_entity.type
_entity.pdbx_description
1 polymer ?
#
loop_
_entity_poly.entity_id
_entity_poly.type
_entity_poly.pdbx_seq_one_letter_code
_entity_poly.pdbx_strand_id
1 'polypeptide(L)'
;MNFGSPFLEYKIDHRLEQQRYADDLTIIVETEIVRHDSGSTKKSSFSFSSNEFVEDEYSLNKEKLYYFLTEAGIDEDNDAQFMINDMILSFCDLPFLKNKRFRGVWEVFLYVRFPSNEKSTSTSTSSVTSCVTLA
;
A
#
# COMPACT_ATOMS: atom_id res chain seq x y z
N MET A 1 13.65 1.92 22.85
CA MET A 1 13.82 0.66 22.09
C MET A 1 13.90 1.05 20.62
N ASN A 2 15.02 0.80 19.96
CA ASN A 2 15.19 1.05 18.52
C ASN A 2 14.64 -0.16 17.76
N PHE A 3 13.44 -0.05 17.22
CA PHE A 3 12.91 -1.00 16.24
C PHE A 3 13.40 -0.56 14.86
N GLY A 4 14.63 -0.95 14.53
CA GLY A 4 15.18 -0.81 13.19
C GLY A 4 14.68 -1.91 12.26
N SER A 5 13.37 -2.15 12.19
CA SER A 5 12.80 -2.95 11.10
C SER A 5 12.52 -2.02 9.94
N PRO A 6 12.84 -2.44 8.71
CA PRO A 6 12.60 -1.63 7.53
C PRO A 6 11.11 -1.81 7.20
N PHE A 7 10.23 -1.05 7.86
CA PHE A 7 8.79 -1.18 7.66
C PHE A 7 8.40 -0.79 6.23
N LEU A 8 7.45 -1.54 5.67
CA LEU A 8 6.83 -1.24 4.39
C LEU A 8 6.08 0.10 4.50
N GLU A 9 6.47 1.09 3.71
CA GLU A 9 5.79 2.38 3.68
C GLU A 9 4.76 2.37 2.55
N TYR A 10 3.51 2.73 2.84
CA TYR A 10 2.50 2.90 1.82
C TYR A 10 1.65 4.15 2.05
N LYS A 11 1.06 4.63 0.96
CA LYS A 11 0.19 5.80 0.92
C LYS A 11 -1.05 5.47 0.10
N ILE A 12 -2.21 5.84 0.62
CA ILE A 12 -3.48 5.81 -0.10
C ILE A 12 -3.87 7.26 -0.39
N ASP A 13 -3.92 7.62 -1.66
CA ASP A 13 -4.61 8.83 -2.12
C ASP A 13 -5.90 8.44 -2.82
N HIS A 14 -6.81 9.39 -2.97
CA HIS A 14 -8.03 9.15 -3.75
C HIS A 14 -8.53 10.42 -4.43
N ARG A 15 -9.28 10.22 -5.50
CA ARG A 15 -9.99 11.27 -6.23
C ARG A 15 -11.42 10.82 -6.47
N LEU A 16 -12.36 11.72 -6.22
CA LEU A 16 -13.75 11.50 -6.54
C LEU A 16 -14.15 12.37 -7.74
N GLU A 17 -14.75 11.76 -8.74
CA GLU A 17 -15.30 12.44 -9.90
C GLU A 17 -16.79 12.11 -10.05
N GLN A 18 -17.64 13.13 -10.03
CA GLN A 18 -19.06 12.96 -10.31
C GLN A 18 -19.29 12.94 -11.82
N GLN A 19 -19.98 11.91 -12.31
CA GLN A 19 -20.27 11.79 -13.74
C GLN A 19 -21.78 11.76 -13.95
N ARG A 20 -22.29 12.71 -14.75
CA ARG A 20 -23.73 12.90 -14.99
C ARG A 20 -24.42 11.70 -15.64
N TYR A 21 -23.67 10.92 -16.41
CA TYR A 21 -24.18 9.79 -17.19
C TYR A 21 -23.73 8.43 -16.64
N ALA A 22 -23.07 8.40 -15.49
CA ALA A 22 -22.78 7.13 -14.83
C ALA A 22 -24.08 6.55 -14.26
N ASP A 23 -24.23 5.23 -14.40
CA ASP A 23 -25.38 4.52 -13.84
C ASP A 23 -25.26 4.42 -12.32
N ASP A 24 -24.06 4.07 -11.83
CA ASP A 24 -23.72 3.89 -10.42
C ASP A 24 -22.31 4.44 -10.11
N LEU A 25 -21.84 4.18 -8.89
CA LEU A 25 -20.47 4.47 -8.47
C LEU A 25 -19.55 3.29 -8.79
N THR A 26 -18.55 3.55 -9.63
CA THR A 26 -17.44 2.64 -9.91
C THR A 26 -16.24 3.02 -9.06
N ILE A 27 -15.57 2.01 -8.51
CA ILE A 27 -14.34 2.19 -7.75
C ILE A 27 -13.19 1.66 -8.58
N ILE A 28 -12.16 2.47 -8.77
CA ILE A 28 -10.94 2.09 -9.49
C ILE A 28 -9.80 2.12 -8.48
N VAL A 29 -9.05 1.03 -8.38
CA VAL A 29 -7.84 0.95 -7.55
C VAL A 29 -6.64 0.87 -8.48
N GLU A 30 -5.91 1.97 -8.57
CA GLU A 30 -4.61 2.06 -9.22
C GLU A 30 -3.52 1.73 -8.20
N THR A 31 -2.61 0.84 -8.57
CA THR A 31 -1.52 0.38 -7.71
C THR A 31 -0.17 0.72 -8.32
N GLU A 32 0.76 1.17 -7.50
CA GLU A 32 2.15 1.37 -7.88
C GLU A 32 3.07 0.91 -6.74
N ILE A 33 3.83 -0.15 -7.01
CA ILE A 33 4.72 -0.80 -6.05
C ILE A 33 6.15 -0.60 -6.52
N VAL A 34 6.95 0.11 -5.74
CA VAL A 34 8.34 0.46 -6.04
C VAL A 34 9.28 -0.36 -5.16
N ARG A 35 10.16 -1.14 -5.81
CA ARG A 35 11.20 -1.94 -5.14
C ARG A 35 12.59 -1.37 -5.43
N HIS A 36 13.23 -0.81 -4.41
CA HIS A 36 14.54 -0.15 -4.52
C HIS A 36 15.69 -1.13 -4.80
N ASP A 37 15.60 -2.34 -4.27
CA ASP A 37 16.60 -3.40 -4.42
C ASP A 37 16.78 -3.87 -5.87
N SER A 38 15.71 -3.84 -6.65
CA SER A 38 15.63 -4.34 -8.03
C SER A 38 15.45 -3.22 -9.05
N GLY A 39 15.21 -1.98 -8.61
CA GLY A 39 14.81 -0.87 -9.47
C GLY A 39 13.48 -1.12 -10.21
N SER A 40 12.70 -2.10 -9.78
CA SER A 40 11.49 -2.53 -10.45
C SER A 40 10.27 -1.77 -9.93
N THR A 41 9.34 -1.47 -10.83
CA THR A 41 8.03 -0.90 -10.49
C THR A 41 6.96 -1.80 -11.07
N LYS A 42 6.04 -2.28 -10.22
CA LYS A 42 4.84 -3.01 -10.66
C LYS A 42 3.65 -2.06 -10.57
N LYS A 43 2.84 -2.03 -11.63
CA LYS A 43 1.60 -1.27 -11.67
C LYS A 43 0.44 -2.16 -12.10
N SER A 44 -0.73 -1.93 -11.54
CA SER A 44 -1.97 -2.61 -11.94
C SER A 44 -3.17 -1.73 -11.62
N SER A 45 -4.27 -1.99 -12.32
CA SER A 45 -5.55 -1.31 -12.15
C SER A 45 -6.64 -2.37 -11.92
N PHE A 46 -7.50 -2.12 -10.94
CA PHE A 46 -8.63 -2.99 -10.60
C PHE A 46 -9.90 -2.17 -10.54
N SER A 47 -11.00 -2.69 -11.08
CA SER A 47 -12.29 -2.01 -11.12
C SER A 47 -13.32 -2.81 -10.34
N PHE A 48 -14.11 -2.12 -9.55
CA PHE A 48 -15.12 -2.68 -8.67
C PHE A 48 -16.42 -1.90 -8.76
N SER A 49 -17.53 -2.60 -8.55
CA SER A 49 -18.74 -1.92 -8.08
C SER A 49 -18.59 -1.54 -6.59
N SER A 50 -19.34 -0.53 -6.13
CA SER A 50 -19.34 -0.18 -4.70
C SER A 50 -19.71 -1.35 -3.77
N ASN A 51 -20.69 -2.17 -4.18
CA ASN A 51 -21.11 -3.34 -3.43
C ASN A 51 -20.00 -4.41 -3.36
N GLU A 52 -19.36 -4.68 -4.50
CA GLU A 52 -18.26 -5.62 -4.61
C GLU A 52 -17.04 -5.22 -3.76
N PHE A 53 -16.78 -3.91 -3.67
CA PHE A 53 -15.65 -3.40 -2.92
C PHE A 53 -15.86 -3.47 -1.41
N VAL A 54 -17.07 -3.15 -0.92
CA VAL A 54 -17.34 -3.04 0.53
C VAL A 54 -17.95 -4.30 1.12
N GLU A 55 -18.99 -4.83 0.50
CA GLU A 55 -19.85 -5.87 1.12
C GLU A 55 -19.43 -7.28 0.70
N ASP A 56 -18.92 -7.46 -0.52
CA ASP A 56 -18.50 -8.77 -1.01
C ASP A 56 -17.08 -9.10 -0.54
N GLU A 57 -16.98 -9.88 0.52
CA GLU A 57 -15.70 -10.40 1.04
C GLU A 57 -15.01 -11.35 0.06
N TYR A 58 -15.76 -12.01 -0.83
CA TYR A 58 -15.26 -13.05 -1.73
C TYR A 58 -15.24 -12.61 -3.20
N SER A 59 -15.17 -11.30 -3.45
CA SER A 59 -15.15 -10.84 -4.83
C SER A 59 -13.86 -11.23 -5.54
N LEU A 60 -14.01 -11.71 -6.78
CA LEU A 60 -12.90 -12.17 -7.60
C LEU A 60 -11.90 -11.03 -7.89
N ASN A 61 -12.36 -9.78 -7.97
CA ASN A 61 -11.44 -8.65 -8.13
C ASN A 61 -10.69 -8.31 -6.84
N LYS A 62 -11.30 -8.52 -5.67
CA LYS A 62 -10.62 -8.30 -4.37
C LYS A 62 -9.58 -9.39 -4.13
N GLU A 63 -9.89 -10.64 -4.50
CA GLU A 63 -8.94 -11.74 -4.51
C GLU A 63 -7.76 -11.48 -5.47
N LYS A 64 -8.02 -10.99 -6.70
CA LYS A 64 -6.95 -10.58 -7.63
C LYS A 64 -6.07 -9.46 -7.08
N LEU A 65 -6.66 -8.44 -6.46
CA LEU A 65 -5.91 -7.36 -5.81
C LEU A 65 -5.04 -7.91 -4.68
N TYR A 66 -5.60 -8.78 -3.83
CA TYR A 66 -4.85 -9.45 -2.76
C TYR A 66 -3.67 -10.24 -3.32
N TYR A 67 -3.88 -11.12 -4.30
CA TYR A 67 -2.78 -11.88 -4.92
C TYR A 67 -1.74 -11.00 -5.59
N PHE A 68 -2.14 -9.90 -6.23
CA PHE A 68 -1.20 -8.96 -6.82
C PHE A 68 -0.25 -8.34 -5.77
N LEU A 69 -0.79 -7.99 -4.59
CA LEU A 69 -0.01 -7.47 -3.47
C LEU A 69 0.92 -8.56 -2.89
N THR A 70 0.42 -9.78 -2.69
CA THR A 70 1.22 -10.88 -2.14
C THR A 70 2.33 -11.34 -3.10
N GLU A 71 2.07 -11.40 -4.41
CA GLU A 71 3.08 -11.64 -5.45
C GLU A 71 4.10 -10.50 -5.56
N ALA A 72 3.75 -9.31 -5.09
CA ALA A 72 4.67 -8.20 -4.92
C ALA A 72 5.41 -8.24 -3.56
N GLY A 73 5.25 -9.32 -2.78
CA GLY A 73 5.92 -9.57 -1.50
C GLY A 73 5.33 -8.81 -0.32
N ILE A 74 4.08 -8.35 -0.43
CA ILE A 74 3.36 -7.61 0.61
C ILE A 74 2.41 -8.57 1.33
N ASP A 75 2.93 -9.53 2.09
CA ASP A 75 2.10 -10.41 2.93
C ASP A 75 2.81 -10.84 4.21
N GLU A 76 3.91 -10.15 4.55
CA GLU A 76 4.46 -10.26 5.90
C GLU A 76 3.38 -9.72 6.86
N ASP A 77 2.99 -10.53 7.85
CA ASP A 77 2.01 -10.18 8.89
C ASP A 77 0.62 -9.69 8.41
N ASN A 78 0.15 -10.15 7.23
CA ASN A 78 -1.13 -9.75 6.60
C ASN A 78 -1.18 -8.32 6.08
N ASP A 79 -0.03 -7.70 5.76
CA ASP A 79 0.04 -6.34 5.23
C ASP A 79 -0.90 -6.10 4.03
N ALA A 80 -1.01 -7.04 3.08
CA ALA A 80 -1.94 -6.91 1.95
C ALA A 80 -3.40 -6.76 2.40
N GLN A 81 -3.82 -7.56 3.38
CA GLN A 81 -5.18 -7.49 3.92
C GLN A 81 -5.42 -6.14 4.61
N PHE A 82 -4.44 -5.66 5.38
CA PHE A 82 -4.52 -4.36 6.03
C PHE A 82 -4.64 -3.21 5.02
N MET A 83 -3.83 -3.21 3.95
CA MET A 83 -3.93 -2.18 2.91
C MET A 83 -5.29 -2.18 2.20
N ILE A 84 -5.85 -3.36 1.91
CA ILE A 84 -7.20 -3.48 1.32
C ILE A 84 -8.25 -2.92 2.28
N ASN A 85 -8.16 -3.27 3.57
CA ASN A 85 -9.07 -2.76 4.58
C ASN A 85 -8.96 -1.24 4.75
N ASP A 86 -7.76 -0.67 4.71
CA ASP A 86 -7.55 0.78 4.82
C ASP A 86 -8.14 1.53 3.61
N MET A 87 -8.09 0.95 2.40
CA MET A 87 -8.80 1.49 1.24
C MET A 87 -10.32 1.43 1.44
N ILE A 88 -10.87 0.32 1.97
CA ILE A 88 -12.30 0.18 2.27
C ILE A 88 -12.74 1.18 3.36
N LEU A 89 -11.94 1.37 4.40
CA LEU A 89 -12.23 2.35 5.45
C LEU A 89 -12.21 3.78 4.89
N SER A 90 -11.21 4.11 4.06
CA SER A 90 -11.13 5.39 3.36
C SER A 90 -12.36 5.66 2.50
N PHE A 91 -12.93 4.62 1.90
CA PHE A 91 -14.20 4.71 1.18
C PHE A 91 -15.35 5.01 2.14
N CYS A 92 -15.53 4.19 3.18
CA CYS A 92 -16.65 4.26 4.12
C CYS A 92 -16.73 5.60 4.88
N ASP A 93 -15.59 6.27 5.10
CA ASP A 93 -15.54 7.58 5.76
C ASP A 93 -16.03 8.75 4.89
N LEU A 94 -16.25 8.52 3.59
CA LEU A 94 -16.67 9.56 2.67
C LEU A 94 -18.11 10.01 2.96
N PRO A 95 -18.32 11.29 3.33
CA PRO A 95 -19.61 11.77 3.83
C PRO A 95 -20.72 11.70 2.78
N PHE A 96 -20.37 11.72 1.50
CA PHE A 96 -21.33 11.65 0.39
C PHE A 96 -21.85 10.25 0.10
N LEU A 97 -21.20 9.17 0.58
CA LEU A 97 -21.77 7.81 0.48
C LEU A 97 -23.01 7.64 1.35
N LYS A 98 -23.16 8.45 2.41
CA LYS A 98 -24.41 8.52 3.20
C LYS A 98 -25.59 8.95 2.32
N ASN A 99 -25.32 9.71 1.26
CA ASN A 99 -26.26 9.96 0.19
C ASN A 99 -26.06 8.89 -0.90
N LYS A 100 -26.85 7.81 -0.84
CA LYS A 100 -26.88 6.67 -1.80
C LYS A 100 -27.23 7.04 -3.27
N ARG A 101 -26.95 8.26 -3.69
CA ARG A 101 -27.23 8.81 -5.04
C ARG A 101 -25.96 9.32 -5.73
N PHE A 102 -24.79 9.20 -5.12
CA PHE A 102 -23.57 9.56 -5.81
C PHE A 102 -23.32 8.59 -6.97
N ARG A 103 -23.04 9.14 -8.16
CA ARG A 103 -22.76 8.40 -9.39
C ARG A 103 -21.51 8.98 -10.03
N GLY A 104 -20.63 8.11 -10.49
CA GLY A 104 -19.34 8.50 -11.03
C GLY A 104 -18.24 7.53 -10.64
N VAL A 105 -17.04 8.05 -10.46
CA VAL A 105 -15.83 7.26 -10.22
C VAL A 105 -15.18 7.71 -8.93
N TRP A 106 -14.84 6.75 -8.08
CA TRP A 106 -13.90 6.94 -6.99
C TRP A 106 -12.62 6.19 -7.32
N GLU A 107 -11.58 6.95 -7.62
CA GLU A 107 -10.28 6.43 -8.00
C GLU A 107 -9.37 6.48 -6.78
N VAL A 108 -8.77 5.34 -6.45
CA VAL A 108 -7.89 5.11 -5.31
C VAL A 108 -6.51 4.85 -5.86
N PHE A 109 -5.51 5.55 -5.34
CA PHE A 109 -4.12 5.36 -5.69
C PHE A 109 -3.38 4.77 -4.49
N LEU A 110 -3.03 3.49 -4.59
CA LEU A 110 -2.20 2.79 -3.62
C LEU A 110 -0.73 2.82 -4.07
N TYR A 111 0.07 3.59 -3.34
CA TYR A 111 1.51 3.68 -3.56
C TYR A 111 2.23 2.91 -2.46
N VAL A 112 3.02 1.90 -2.83
CA VAL A 112 3.80 1.09 -1.89
C VAL A 112 5.27 1.21 -2.20
N ARG A 113 6.09 1.45 -1.19
CA ARG A 113 7.54 1.59 -1.31
C ARG A 113 8.23 0.62 -0.38
N PHE A 114 8.97 -0.31 -0.97
CA PHE A 114 9.85 -1.16 -0.18
C PHE A 114 11.04 -0.35 0.33
N PRO A 115 11.49 -0.61 1.56
CA PRO A 115 12.67 0.02 2.12
C PRO A 115 13.93 -0.28 1.29
N SER A 116 14.83 0.69 1.20
CA SER A 116 16.14 0.47 0.57
C SER A 116 17.07 -0.25 1.53
N ASN A 117 17.73 -1.31 1.08
CA ASN A 117 18.74 -2.05 1.84
C ASN A 117 20.09 -1.31 1.93
N GLU A 118 20.13 0.01 1.71
CA GLU A 118 21.33 0.80 1.96
C GLU A 118 21.67 0.74 3.45
N LYS A 119 22.52 -0.24 3.80
CA LYS A 119 23.18 -0.32 5.09
C LYS A 119 23.82 1.04 5.33
N SER A 120 23.34 1.75 6.34
CA SER A 120 24.09 2.82 6.98
C SER A 120 25.46 2.25 7.37
N THR A 121 26.46 2.47 6.53
CA THR A 121 27.85 2.10 6.77
C THR A 121 28.38 3.10 7.81
N SER A 122 27.99 2.90 9.07
CA SER A 122 28.73 3.47 10.18
C SER A 122 30.04 2.69 10.25
N THR A 123 31.06 3.20 9.55
CA THR A 123 32.44 2.80 9.72
C THR A 123 32.86 3.13 11.15
N SER A 124 32.62 2.20 12.08
CA SER A 124 33.28 2.22 13.38
C SER A 124 34.70 1.71 13.19
N THR A 125 35.63 2.61 12.88
CA THR A 125 37.05 2.35 13.06
C THR A 125 37.33 2.21 14.56
N SER A 126 37.33 0.98 15.08
CA SER A 126 37.95 0.69 16.36
C SER A 126 39.46 0.73 16.18
N SER A 127 40.06 1.88 16.52
CA SER A 127 41.51 2.02 16.63
C SER A 127 41.99 1.11 17.77
N VAL A 128 42.76 0.09 17.42
CA VAL A 128 43.47 -0.76 18.37
C VAL A 128 44.60 0.07 18.97
N THR A 129 44.51 0.44 20.25
CA THR A 129 45.68 0.90 21.01
C THR A 129 45.92 -0.07 22.16
N SER A 130 46.82 -1.02 21.91
CA SER A 130 47.41 -1.89 22.92
C SER A 130 48.41 -1.07 23.73
N CYS A 131 48.09 -0.75 24.99
CA CYS A 131 49.10 -0.28 25.94
C CYS A 131 49.77 -1.51 26.55
N VAL A 132 50.97 -1.82 26.08
CA VAL A 132 51.90 -2.75 26.71
C VAL A 132 52.54 -2.04 27.90
N THR A 133 52.29 -2.58 29.09
CA THR A 133 52.97 -2.25 30.34
C THR A 133 54.47 -2.58 30.23
N LEU A 134 55.34 -1.65 30.60
CA LEU A 134 56.77 -1.92 30.78
C LEU A 134 57.25 -1.36 32.12
N ALA A 135 57.70 -2.32 32.94
CA ALA A 135 58.56 -2.26 34.13
C ALA A 135 58.09 -1.46 35.36
#